data_AF-A0A924H0E0-F1
#
_entry.id   AF-A0A924H0E0-F1
#
_cell.length_a   1.000
_cell.length_b   1.000
_cell.length_c   1.000
_cell.angle_alpha   90.00
_cell.angle_beta   90.00
_cell.angle_gamma   90.00
#
_symmetry.space_group_name_H-M   'P 1'
#
loop_
_entity.id
_entity.type
_entity.pdbx_description
1 polymer ?
#
loop_
_entity_poly.entity_id
_entity_poly.type
_entity_poly.pdbx_seq_one_letter_code
_entity_poly.pdbx_strand_id
1 'polypeptide(L)'
;KPTIEYDKKVHTLRGPLLSDVLKTCGVTGDSGKLAMRAVDGYSPVVTIADARKYKFIVATHFDGKPMPLGGLGPLWAVYEPDGFADMAAKALDARFANCPWALFHIDVQA
;
A
#
# COMPACT_ATOMS: atom_id res chain seq x y z
N LYS A 1 6.06 -3.16 10.62
CA LYS A 1 5.65 -1.98 11.39
C LYS A 1 6.43 -0.78 10.82
N PRO A 2 5.89 -0.06 9.83
CA PRO A 2 6.62 1.04 9.20
C PRO A 2 6.70 2.26 10.12
N THR A 3 7.76 3.05 9.94
CA THR A 3 7.82 4.44 10.41
C THR A 3 6.94 5.31 9.52
N ILE A 4 5.91 5.96 10.07
CA ILE A 4 4.94 6.76 9.32
C ILE A 4 5.43 8.20 9.16
N GLU A 5 5.30 8.77 7.96
CA GLU A 5 5.82 10.11 7.63
C GLU A 5 5.17 11.25 8.42
N TYR A 6 3.89 11.12 8.77
CA TYR A 6 3.09 12.19 9.38
C TYR A 6 3.48 12.49 10.83
N ASP A 7 3.83 11.47 11.62
CA ASP A 7 4.18 11.62 13.03
C ASP A 7 5.56 11.05 13.39
N LYS A 8 6.24 10.45 12.41
CA LYS A 8 7.59 9.88 12.52
C LYS A 8 7.68 8.75 13.56
N LYS A 9 6.58 8.05 13.81
CA LYS A 9 6.52 6.92 14.75
C LYS A 9 6.32 5.60 14.03
N VAL A 10 6.69 4.53 14.73
CA VAL A 10 6.50 3.16 14.26
C VAL A 10 5.09 2.70 14.60
N HIS A 11 4.33 2.27 13.58
CA HIS A 11 2.95 1.81 13.74
C HIS A 11 2.75 0.37 13.27
N THR A 12 1.71 -0.27 13.80
CA THR A 12 1.30 -1.61 13.35
C THR A 12 0.14 -1.50 12.37
N LEU A 13 0.39 -1.85 11.12
CA LEU A 13 -0.63 -1.94 10.08
C LEU A 13 -0.99 -3.41 9.85
N ARG A 14 -2.27 -3.68 9.57
CA ARG A 14 -2.74 -5.04 9.26
C ARG A 14 -3.80 -5.04 8.17
N GLY A 15 -3.73 -6.03 7.31
CA GLY A 15 -4.67 -6.30 6.23
C GLY A 15 -4.20 -7.48 5.39
N PRO A 16 -4.98 -7.91 4.39
CA PRO A 16 -4.53 -8.93 3.44
C PRO A 16 -3.33 -8.42 2.62
N LEU A 17 -2.47 -9.35 2.21
CA LEU A 17 -1.47 -9.05 1.18
C LEU A 17 -2.18 -8.69 -0.12
N LEU A 18 -1.71 -7.64 -0.79
CA LEU A 18 -2.23 -7.23 -2.10
C LEU A 18 -2.08 -8.38 -3.11
N SER A 19 -1.00 -9.16 -3.01
CA SER A 19 -0.80 -10.37 -3.82
C SER A 19 -1.90 -11.41 -3.65
N ASP A 20 -2.45 -11.56 -2.45
CA ASP A 20 -3.51 -12.53 -2.16
C ASP A 20 -4.86 -12.03 -2.67
N VAL A 21 -5.11 -10.71 -2.57
CA VAL A 21 -6.26 -10.05 -3.20
C VAL A 21 -6.23 -10.27 -4.72
N LEU A 22 -5.09 -9.98 -5.37
CA LEU A 22 -4.90 -10.18 -6.80
C LEU A 22 -5.08 -11.64 -7.23
N LYS A 23 -4.50 -12.58 -6.47
CA LYS A 23 -4.65 -14.02 -6.73
C LYS A 23 -6.11 -14.47 -6.66
N THR A 24 -6.88 -13.93 -5.71
CA THR A 24 -8.32 -14.22 -5.58
C THR A 24 -9.12 -13.72 -6.78
N CYS A 25 -8.65 -12.65 -7.43
CA CYS A 25 -9.21 -12.11 -8.67
C CYS A 25 -8.68 -12.80 -9.95
N GLY A 26 -7.89 -13.87 -9.83
CA GLY A 26 -7.32 -14.60 -10.97
C GLY A 26 -6.02 -14.02 -11.55
N VAL A 27 -5.41 -13.03 -10.91
CA VAL A 27 -4.16 -12.41 -11.37
C VAL A 27 -2.96 -13.15 -10.78
N THR A 28 -2.32 -14.00 -11.58
CA THR A 28 -1.24 -14.89 -11.13
C THR A 28 0.15 -14.53 -11.66
N GLY A 29 0.24 -13.73 -12.73
CA GLY A 29 1.51 -13.27 -13.29
C GLY A 29 2.11 -12.07 -12.56
N ASP A 30 3.30 -11.67 -13.00
CA ASP A 30 4.04 -10.48 -12.52
C ASP A 30 4.09 -9.35 -13.57
N SER A 31 3.68 -9.65 -14.80
CA SER A 31 3.55 -8.67 -15.88
C SER A 31 2.30 -7.82 -15.67
N GLY A 32 2.44 -6.52 -15.91
CA GLY A 32 1.34 -5.56 -15.80
C GLY A 32 1.53 -4.55 -14.67
N LYS A 33 0.55 -3.67 -14.55
CA LYS A 33 0.54 -2.54 -13.62
C LYS A 33 -0.77 -2.50 -12.85
N LEU A 34 -0.70 -1.88 -11.68
CA LEU A 34 -1.82 -1.65 -10.78
C LEU A 34 -2.03 -0.14 -10.67
N ALA A 35 -3.16 0.37 -11.18
CA ALA A 35 -3.57 1.74 -10.89
C ALA A 35 -4.50 1.72 -9.67
N MET A 36 -4.02 2.27 -8.55
CA MET A 36 -4.66 2.17 -7.25
C MET A 36 -5.29 3.52 -6.88
N ARG A 37 -6.62 3.62 -6.93
CA ARG A 37 -7.34 4.90 -6.79
C ARG A 37 -7.78 5.16 -5.35
N ALA A 38 -7.42 6.33 -4.86
CA ALA A 38 -7.90 6.94 -3.62
C ALA A 38 -9.15 7.80 -3.89
N VAL A 39 -9.96 8.00 -2.84
CA VAL A 39 -11.22 8.78 -2.91
C VAL A 39 -10.97 10.24 -3.32
N ASP A 40 -9.81 10.82 -3.03
CA ASP A 40 -9.43 12.19 -3.40
C ASP A 40 -8.96 12.34 -4.86
N GLY A 41 -8.94 11.25 -5.63
CA GLY A 41 -8.50 11.22 -7.02
C GLY A 41 -7.01 10.87 -7.20
N TYR A 42 -6.24 10.73 -6.12
CA TYR A 42 -4.87 10.27 -6.22
C TYR A 42 -4.81 8.80 -6.69
N SER A 43 -4.00 8.51 -7.70
CA SER A 43 -3.98 7.20 -8.36
C SER A 43 -2.58 6.77 -8.83
N PRO A 44 -1.67 6.41 -7.90
CA PRO A 44 -0.36 5.92 -8.26
C PRO A 44 -0.45 4.61 -9.07
N VAL A 45 0.54 4.41 -9.92
CA VAL A 45 0.68 3.22 -10.75
C VAL A 45 1.90 2.44 -10.27
N VAL A 46 1.70 1.20 -9.84
CA VAL A 46 2.74 0.31 -9.31
C VAL A 46 2.81 -0.94 -10.16
N THR A 47 4.00 -1.46 -10.45
CA THR A 47 4.12 -2.74 -11.16
C THR A 47 3.65 -3.89 -10.26
N ILE A 48 3.07 -4.94 -10.83
CA ILE A 48 2.69 -6.12 -10.03
C ILE A 48 3.92 -6.74 -9.37
N ALA A 49 5.06 -6.76 -10.08
CA ALA A 49 6.34 -7.21 -9.54
C ALA A 49 6.77 -6.41 -8.29
N ASP A 50 6.70 -5.07 -8.32
CA ASP A 50 7.04 -4.24 -7.16
C ASP A 50 6.06 -4.44 -5.99
N ALA A 51 4.77 -4.51 -6.28
CA ALA A 51 3.75 -4.76 -5.25
C ALA A 51 4.02 -6.09 -4.50
N ARG A 52 4.45 -7.13 -5.22
CA ARG A 52 4.88 -8.41 -4.63
C ARG A 52 6.22 -8.30 -3.91
N LYS A 53 7.23 -7.68 -4.53
CA LYS A 53 8.59 -7.48 -3.97
C LYS A 53 8.51 -6.82 -2.61
N TYR A 54 7.79 -5.71 -2.51
CA TYR A 54 7.66 -4.93 -1.28
C TYR A 54 6.59 -5.46 -0.33
N LYS A 55 5.88 -6.53 -0.71
CA LYS A 55 4.82 -7.16 0.10
C LYS A 55 3.75 -6.14 0.52
N PHE A 56 3.22 -5.42 -0.46
CA PHE A 56 2.11 -4.51 -0.22
C PHE A 56 0.96 -5.24 0.47
N ILE A 57 0.33 -4.56 1.42
CA ILE A 57 -0.94 -4.94 2.03
C ILE A 57 -2.01 -3.93 1.65
N VAL A 58 -3.27 -4.38 1.69
CA VAL A 58 -4.42 -3.46 1.77
C VAL A 58 -4.75 -3.33 3.25
N ALA A 59 -4.13 -2.37 3.92
CA ALA A 59 -4.33 -2.16 5.36
C ALA A 59 -5.78 -1.77 5.64
N THR A 60 -6.35 -2.43 6.66
CA THR A 60 -7.69 -2.21 7.19
C THR A 60 -7.65 -1.79 8.66
N HIS A 61 -6.51 -2.00 9.32
CA HIS A 61 -6.30 -1.68 10.73
C HIS A 61 -4.99 -0.92 10.92
N PHE A 62 -5.04 0.05 11.84
CA PHE A 62 -3.93 0.88 12.28
C PHE A 62 -3.87 0.82 13.82
N ASP A 63 -2.73 0.35 14.34
CA ASP A 63 -2.53 0.07 15.78
C ASP A 63 -3.65 -0.76 16.42
N GLY A 64 -4.05 -1.81 15.72
CA GLY A 64 -5.07 -2.75 16.19
C GLY A 64 -6.52 -2.25 16.06
N LYS A 65 -6.75 -1.01 15.65
CA LYS A 65 -8.09 -0.44 15.46
C LYS A 65 -8.46 -0.41 13.97
N PRO A 66 -9.74 -0.64 13.60
CA PRO A 66 -10.21 -0.41 12.24
C PRO A 66 -9.93 1.03 11.79
N MET A 67 -9.54 1.20 10.52
CA MET A 67 -9.26 2.51 9.96
C MET A 67 -10.56 3.23 9.57
N PRO A 68 -10.87 4.43 10.09
CA PRO A 68 -12.07 5.17 9.74
C PRO A 68 -11.93 5.86 8.37
N LEU A 69 -13.07 6.26 7.80
CA LEU A 69 -13.09 7.24 6.71
C LEU A 69 -12.65 8.61 7.26
N GLY A 70 -11.85 9.39 6.51
CA GLY A 70 -11.39 10.73 6.91
C GLY A 70 -10.00 10.78 7.56
N GLY A 71 -9.13 9.82 7.26
CA GLY A 71 -7.72 9.78 7.63
C GLY A 71 -6.95 8.92 6.64
N LEU A 72 -6.12 8.00 7.11
CA LEU A 72 -5.46 7.02 6.22
C LEU A 72 -6.41 5.93 5.70
N GLY A 73 -7.66 5.89 6.17
CA GLY A 73 -8.65 4.86 5.86
C GLY A 73 -9.75 5.27 4.88
N PRO A 74 -10.72 4.36 4.61
CA PRO A 74 -10.93 3.09 5.31
C PRO A 74 -9.97 1.97 4.89
N LEU A 75 -9.30 2.11 3.74
CA LEU A 75 -8.28 1.20 3.24
C LEU A 75 -7.02 1.97 2.83
N TRP A 76 -5.86 1.36 3.01
CA TRP A 76 -4.58 1.92 2.56
C TRP A 76 -3.74 0.86 1.86
N ALA A 77 -3.40 1.06 0.59
CA ALA A 77 -2.37 0.25 -0.06
C ALA A 77 -1.00 0.72 0.43
N VAL A 78 -0.29 -0.13 1.17
CA VAL A 78 0.92 0.28 1.91
C VAL A 78 1.85 -0.91 2.12
N TYR A 79 3.12 -0.64 2.39
CA TYR A 79 4.15 -1.64 2.69
C TYR A 79 5.01 -1.19 3.87
N GLU A 80 6.08 -1.93 4.18
CA GLU A 80 7.02 -1.61 5.26
C GLU A 80 8.37 -1.14 4.69
N PRO A 81 8.55 0.16 4.39
CA PRO A 81 9.72 0.64 3.65
C PRO A 81 11.05 0.38 4.37
N ASP A 82 11.03 0.42 5.71
CA ASP A 82 12.21 0.22 6.56
C ASP A 82 12.80 -1.20 6.42
N GLY A 83 12.03 -2.17 5.90
CA GLY A 83 12.48 -3.53 5.62
C GLY A 83 13.20 -3.72 4.29
N PHE A 84 13.26 -2.69 3.43
CA PHE A 84 13.85 -2.77 2.09
C PHE A 84 14.92 -1.69 1.90
N ALA A 85 16.17 -2.09 1.67
CA ALA A 85 17.33 -1.18 1.67
C ALA A 85 17.19 -0.02 0.66
N ASP A 86 16.63 -0.29 -0.51
CA ASP A 86 16.37 0.70 -1.57
C ASP A 86 15.30 1.73 -1.17
N MET A 87 14.32 1.34 -0.36
CA MET A 87 13.29 2.24 0.16
C MET A 87 13.72 2.96 1.44
N ALA A 88 14.43 2.27 2.33
CA ALA A 88 15.00 2.85 3.54
C ALA A 88 16.05 3.94 3.26
N ALA A 89 16.76 3.85 2.12
CA ALA A 89 17.70 4.88 1.68
C ALA A 89 17.00 6.21 1.26
N LYS A 90 15.69 6.20 0.99
CA LYS A 90 14.93 7.41 0.66
C LYS A 90 14.62 8.22 1.92
N ALA A 91 14.47 9.54 1.74
CA ALA A 91 13.86 10.41 2.74
C ALA A 91 12.46 9.87 3.13
N LEU A 92 12.08 10.04 4.40
CA LEU A 92 10.87 9.41 4.97
C LEU A 92 9.59 9.77 4.18
N ASP A 93 9.45 11.03 3.78
CA ASP A 93 8.35 11.58 2.98
C ASP A 93 8.29 11.05 1.54
N ALA A 94 9.37 10.47 1.04
CA ALA A 94 9.43 9.86 -0.29
C ALA A 94 9.13 8.36 -0.28
N ARG A 95 8.99 7.74 0.90
CA ARG A 95 8.81 6.27 1.03
C ARG A 95 7.38 5.83 0.69
N PHE A 96 6.39 6.69 0.94
CA PHE A 96 4.97 6.37 0.77
C PHE A 96 4.35 6.95 -0.51
N ALA A 97 5.17 7.46 -1.44
CA ALA A 97 4.74 8.09 -2.69
C ALA A 97 3.98 7.17 -3.68
N ASN A 98 3.80 5.89 -3.35
CA ASN A 98 2.99 4.92 -4.12
C ASN A 98 1.93 4.25 -3.22
N CYS A 99 1.61 4.85 -2.08
CA CYS A 99 0.76 4.27 -1.04
C CYS A 99 -0.52 5.11 -0.89
N PRO A 100 -1.54 4.93 -1.74
CA PRO A 100 -2.77 5.72 -1.70
C PRO A 100 -3.63 5.34 -0.49
N TRP A 101 -3.83 6.30 0.41
CA TRP A 101 -4.81 6.21 1.49
C TRP A 101 -6.23 6.44 0.97
N ALA A 102 -7.24 6.00 1.73
CA ALA A 102 -8.63 5.94 1.25
C ALA A 102 -8.78 5.20 -0.09
N LEU A 103 -8.02 4.10 -0.26
CA LEU A 103 -8.09 3.25 -1.44
C LEU A 103 -9.51 2.68 -1.61
N PHE A 104 -10.08 2.79 -2.80
CA PHE A 104 -11.40 2.20 -3.09
C PHE A 104 -11.43 1.36 -4.37
N HIS A 105 -10.41 1.44 -5.22
CA HIS A 105 -10.36 0.71 -6.49
C HIS A 105 -8.93 0.32 -6.85
N ILE A 106 -8.74 -0.92 -7.31
CA ILE A 106 -7.48 -1.41 -7.88
C ILE A 106 -7.78 -1.86 -9.31
N ASP A 107 -7.21 -1.14 -10.27
CA ASP A 107 -7.31 -1.45 -11.69
C ASP A 107 -6.09 -2.26 -12.13
N VAL A 108 -6.31 -3.43 -12.74
CA VAL A 108 -5.24 -4.31 -13.22
C VAL A 108 -5.06 -4.09 -14.71
N GLN A 109 -3.89 -3.62 -15.11
CA GLN A 109 -3.57 -3.22 -16.48
C GLN A 109 -2.51 -4.15 -17.05
N ALA A 110 -2.77 -4.69 -18.26
CA ALA A 110 -1.87 -5.59 -18.97
C ALA A 110 -0.63 -4.87 -19.52
#